data_AF-A0A1W9P1H0-F1
#
_entry.id   AF-A0A1W9P1H0-F1
#
_cell.length_a   1.000
_cell.length_b   1.000
_cell.length_c   1.000
_cell.angle_alpha   90.00
_cell.angle_beta   90.00
_cell.angle_gamma   90.00
#
_symmetry.space_group_name_H-M   'P 1'
#
loop_
_entity.id
_entity.type
_entity.pdbx_description
1 polymer ?
#
loop_
_entity_poly.entity_id
_entity_poly.type
_entity_poly.pdbx_seq_one_letter_code
_entity_poly.pdbx_strand_id
1 'polypeptide(L)'
;MKNHSRQEFKAIQRLASLLAKEYAEDFLRLLVIYKNISASEAAARLGLHIKTAQDFLEGLARADIVEKREASERKRPYYRYSLKRNTIEISLALDTLYQPQPSSSLFALKIRERKNSGALFKEGQGNRIAALHIFTGEGRNREEKRLNLTPCQGRFLFYLPFPTEKPLKVKEIMAKASLSEDCLPEIQDLLNIMGKHGILDQE
;
A
#
# COMPACT_ATOMS: atom_id res chain seq x y z
N MET A 1 -13.56 -2.92 7.89
CA MET A 1 -13.13 -2.39 6.58
C MET A 1 -11.61 -2.41 6.35
N LYS A 2 -10.75 -1.95 7.28
CA LYS A 2 -9.26 -1.94 7.13
C LYS A 2 -8.61 -3.26 6.69
N ASN A 3 -9.12 -4.40 7.17
CA ASN A 3 -8.54 -5.71 6.86
C ASN A 3 -8.94 -6.21 5.47
N HIS A 4 -10.06 -5.75 4.92
CA HIS A 4 -10.60 -6.30 3.68
C HIS A 4 -9.85 -5.78 2.45
N SER A 5 -9.67 -4.46 2.31
CA SER A 5 -8.92 -3.89 1.18
C SER A 5 -7.45 -4.32 1.16
N ARG A 6 -6.83 -4.47 2.33
CA ARG A 6 -5.46 -4.99 2.43
C ARG A 6 -5.36 -6.47 2.05
N GLN A 7 -6.39 -7.28 2.36
CA GLN A 7 -6.45 -8.69 1.96
C GLN A 7 -6.68 -8.82 0.46
N GLU A 8 -7.58 -8.02 -0.11
CA GLU A 8 -7.86 -7.96 -1.54
C GLU A 8 -6.62 -7.56 -2.35
N PHE A 9 -5.95 -6.47 -1.96
CA PHE A 9 -4.71 -6.05 -2.60
C PHE A 9 -3.64 -7.15 -2.56
N LYS A 10 -3.49 -7.85 -1.41
CA LYS A 10 -2.56 -8.98 -1.29
C LYS A 10 -2.95 -10.18 -2.16
N ALA A 11 -4.25 -10.45 -2.32
CA ALA A 11 -4.73 -11.52 -3.19
C ALA A 11 -4.41 -11.23 -4.66
N ILE A 12 -4.68 -10.00 -5.11
CA ILE A 12 -4.34 -9.51 -6.44
C ILE A 12 -2.83 -9.56 -6.66
N GLN A 13 -2.03 -9.08 -5.70
CA GLN A 13 -0.57 -9.09 -5.78
C GLN A 13 -0.02 -10.51 -5.96
N ARG A 14 -0.56 -11.50 -5.24
CA ARG A 14 -0.16 -12.90 -5.38
C ARG A 14 -0.50 -13.45 -6.77
N LEU A 15 -1.71 -13.22 -7.25
CA LEU A 15 -2.12 -13.66 -8.58
C LEU A 15 -1.28 -12.99 -9.68
N ALA A 16 -1.09 -11.68 -9.61
CA ALA A 16 -0.23 -10.94 -10.53
C ALA A 16 1.21 -11.47 -10.52
N SER A 17 1.76 -11.82 -9.35
CA SER A 17 3.11 -12.40 -9.25
C SER A 17 3.25 -13.78 -9.90
N LEU A 18 2.15 -14.55 -9.95
CA LEU A 18 2.09 -15.82 -10.69
C LEU A 18 2.02 -15.54 -12.18
N LEU A 19 1.13 -14.66 -12.62
CA LEU A 19 0.96 -14.32 -14.04
C LEU A 19 2.21 -13.65 -14.65
N ALA A 20 3.03 -12.98 -13.84
CA ALA A 20 4.28 -12.36 -14.27
C ALA A 20 5.44 -13.35 -14.48
N LYS A 21 5.27 -14.65 -14.23
CA LYS A 21 6.32 -15.64 -14.51
C LYS A 21 6.47 -15.84 -16.01
N GLU A 22 7.71 -15.95 -16.50
CA GLU A 22 8.00 -16.10 -17.94
C GLU A 22 7.31 -17.31 -18.57
N TYR A 23 7.16 -18.41 -17.82
CA TYR A 23 6.48 -19.63 -18.27
C TYR A 23 4.95 -19.59 -18.09
N ALA A 24 4.37 -18.52 -17.55
CA ALA A 24 2.96 -18.49 -17.15
C ALA A 24 2.01 -18.65 -18.32
N GLU A 25 2.29 -18.01 -19.46
CA GLU A 25 1.43 -18.08 -20.65
C GLU A 25 1.33 -19.51 -21.18
N ASP A 26 2.47 -20.16 -21.43
CA ASP A 26 2.50 -21.54 -21.93
C ASP A 26 1.86 -22.51 -20.92
N PHE A 27 2.02 -22.26 -19.62
CA PHE A 27 1.38 -23.04 -18.56
C PHE A 27 -0.15 -22.89 -18.59
N LEU A 28 -0.66 -21.67 -18.70
CA LEU A 28 -2.10 -21.42 -18.83
C LEU A 28 -2.64 -22.03 -20.11
N ARG A 29 -1.89 -22.00 -21.21
CA ARG A 29 -2.24 -22.68 -22.47
C ARG A 29 -2.42 -24.19 -22.25
N LEU A 30 -1.53 -24.85 -21.49
CA LEU A 30 -1.74 -26.25 -21.12
C LEU A 30 -3.03 -26.46 -20.31
N LEU A 31 -3.34 -25.57 -19.36
CA LEU A 31 -4.57 -25.67 -18.56
C LEU A 31 -5.85 -25.49 -19.40
N VAL A 32 -5.78 -24.77 -20.52
CA VAL A 32 -6.87 -24.65 -21.49
C VAL A 32 -6.98 -25.90 -22.38
N ILE A 33 -5.85 -26.45 -22.83
CA ILE A 33 -5.82 -27.62 -23.74
C ILE A 33 -6.25 -28.91 -23.03
N TYR A 34 -5.79 -29.13 -21.80
CA TYR A 34 -5.98 -30.38 -21.07
C TYR A 34 -7.16 -30.28 -20.11
N LYS A 35 -8.07 -31.27 -20.12
CA LYS A 35 -9.19 -31.36 -19.16
C LYS A 35 -8.70 -31.25 -17.70
N ASN A 36 -7.58 -31.89 -17.40
CA ASN A 36 -6.82 -31.70 -16.18
C ASN A 36 -5.37 -32.14 -16.39
N ILE A 37 -4.45 -31.63 -15.58
CA ILE A 37 -3.01 -31.93 -15.68
C ILE A 37 -2.37 -32.08 -14.30
N SER A 38 -1.40 -32.98 -14.16
CA SER A 38 -0.56 -33.08 -12.96
C SER A 38 0.66 -32.15 -13.04
N ALA A 39 1.31 -31.89 -11.91
CA ALA A 39 2.52 -31.06 -11.90
C ALA A 39 3.67 -31.68 -12.71
N SER A 40 3.84 -33.00 -12.68
CA SER A 40 4.88 -33.69 -13.46
C SER A 40 4.59 -33.67 -14.96
N GLU A 41 3.31 -33.81 -15.36
CA GLU A 41 2.88 -33.72 -16.75
C GLU A 41 3.13 -32.32 -17.35
N ALA A 42 2.81 -31.27 -16.60
CA ALA A 42 3.06 -29.89 -17.02
C ALA A 42 4.57 -29.60 -17.07
N ALA A 43 5.32 -30.02 -16.05
CA ALA A 43 6.77 -29.85 -15.99
C ALA A 43 7.48 -30.47 -17.20
N ALA A 44 7.13 -31.72 -17.55
CA ALA A 44 7.71 -32.41 -18.70
C ALA A 44 7.41 -31.70 -20.04
N ARG A 45 6.21 -31.13 -20.20
CA ARG A 45 5.81 -30.43 -21.43
C ARG A 45 6.46 -29.06 -21.59
N LEU A 46 6.72 -28.37 -20.48
CA LEU A 46 7.28 -27.01 -20.48
C LEU A 46 8.79 -26.98 -20.23
N GLY A 47 9.43 -28.14 -20.04
CA GLY A 47 10.85 -28.19 -19.68
C GLY A 47 11.16 -27.57 -18.32
N LEU A 48 10.22 -27.61 -17.37
CA LEU A 48 10.37 -27.04 -16.04
C LEU A 48 10.77 -28.10 -15.01
N HIS A 49 11.38 -27.67 -13.90
CA HIS A 49 11.50 -28.53 -12.73
C HIS A 49 10.12 -28.81 -12.12
N ILE A 50 9.87 -30.06 -11.69
CA ILE A 50 8.55 -30.48 -11.18
C ILE A 50 8.08 -29.60 -10.01
N LYS A 51 9.00 -29.21 -9.12
CA LYS A 51 8.68 -28.31 -8.01
C LYS A 51 8.17 -26.95 -8.49
N THR A 52 8.73 -26.40 -9.55
CA THR A 52 8.29 -25.12 -10.14
C THR A 52 6.87 -25.24 -10.67
N ALA A 53 6.58 -26.30 -11.42
CA ALA A 53 5.24 -26.55 -11.94
C ALA A 53 4.22 -26.79 -10.80
N GLN A 54 4.63 -27.52 -9.76
CA GLN A 54 3.82 -27.76 -8.58
C GLN A 54 3.50 -26.45 -7.85
N ASP A 55 4.51 -25.63 -7.55
CA ASP A 55 4.33 -24.38 -6.81
C ASP A 55 3.46 -23.39 -7.60
N PHE A 56 3.57 -23.38 -8.92
CA PHE A 56 2.70 -22.59 -9.79
C PHE A 56 1.23 -23.04 -9.72
N LEU A 57 0.98 -24.35 -9.88
CA LEU A 57 -0.37 -24.94 -9.79
C LEU A 57 -1.01 -24.76 -8.41
N GLU A 58 -0.23 -24.93 -7.34
CA GLU A 58 -0.70 -24.67 -5.97
C GLU A 58 -0.99 -23.16 -5.77
N GLY A 59 -0.19 -22.28 -6.39
CA GLY A 59 -0.45 -20.85 -6.42
C GLY A 59 -1.78 -20.52 -7.10
N LEU A 60 -2.03 -21.08 -8.29
CA LEU A 60 -3.29 -20.91 -9.01
C LEU A 60 -4.48 -21.50 -8.25
N ALA A 61 -4.30 -22.62 -7.55
CA ALA A 61 -5.34 -23.22 -6.72
C ALA A 61 -5.70 -22.31 -5.53
N ARG A 62 -4.70 -21.74 -4.86
CA ARG A 62 -4.91 -20.76 -3.78
C ARG A 62 -5.55 -19.46 -4.26
N ALA A 63 -5.37 -19.11 -5.53
CA ALA A 63 -6.00 -17.96 -6.19
C ALA A 63 -7.38 -18.29 -6.80
N ASP A 64 -7.90 -19.50 -6.55
CA ASP A 64 -9.17 -20.00 -7.06
C ASP A 64 -9.30 -19.98 -8.60
N ILE A 65 -8.18 -20.15 -9.31
CA ILE A 65 -8.16 -20.23 -10.78
C ILE A 65 -8.32 -21.68 -11.25
N VAL A 66 -7.74 -22.63 -10.52
CA VAL A 66 -7.81 -24.06 -10.83
C VAL A 66 -8.43 -24.83 -9.66
N GLU A 67 -9.17 -25.88 -9.97
CA GLU A 67 -9.61 -26.87 -9.00
C GLU A 67 -8.52 -27.92 -8.84
N LYS A 68 -8.15 -28.23 -7.60
CA LYS A 68 -7.20 -29.27 -7.23
C LYS A 68 -7.96 -30.51 -6.77
N ARG A 69 -7.77 -31.64 -7.47
CA ARG A 69 -8.36 -32.94 -7.10
C ARG A 69 -7.29 -33.97 -6.83
N GLU A 70 -7.45 -34.73 -5.76
CA GLU A 70 -6.62 -35.88 -5.46
C GLU A 70 -6.97 -37.03 -6.41
N ALA A 71 -5.96 -37.63 -7.01
CA ALA A 71 -6.05 -38.81 -7.84
C ALA A 71 -5.22 -39.93 -7.20
N SER A 72 -5.74 -41.16 -7.26
CA SER A 72 -5.06 -42.33 -6.72
C SER A 72 -4.82 -43.35 -7.82
N GLU A 73 -3.55 -43.51 -8.19
CA GLU A 73 -3.09 -44.70 -8.90
C GLU A 73 -2.05 -45.42 -8.04
N ARG A 74 -2.53 -46.49 -7.39
CA ARG A 74 -1.77 -47.68 -6.97
C ARG A 74 -0.58 -47.55 -6.00
N LYS A 75 -0.29 -46.41 -5.34
CA LYS A 75 0.39 -46.38 -4.00
C LYS A 75 0.68 -45.00 -3.40
N ARG A 76 0.69 -43.90 -4.15
CA ARG A 76 0.82 -42.53 -3.60
C ARG A 76 -0.18 -41.60 -4.25
N PRO A 77 -1.01 -40.88 -3.48
CA PRO A 77 -1.91 -39.90 -4.06
C PRO A 77 -1.12 -38.77 -4.71
N TYR A 78 -1.61 -38.31 -5.86
CA TYR A 78 -1.08 -37.14 -6.56
C TYR A 78 -2.23 -36.20 -6.92
N TYR A 79 -1.92 -34.94 -7.21
CA TYR A 79 -2.93 -33.96 -7.53
C TYR A 79 -3.02 -33.69 -9.02
N ARG A 80 -4.26 -33.57 -9.51
CA ARG A 80 -4.59 -33.11 -10.87
C ARG A 80 -5.34 -31.79 -10.77
N TYR A 81 -5.02 -30.88 -11.68
CA TYR A 81 -5.53 -29.52 -11.69
C TYR A 81 -6.36 -29.28 -12.93
N SER A 82 -7.55 -28.69 -12.76
CA SER A 82 -8.46 -28.36 -13.87
C SER A 82 -8.79 -26.88 -13.82
N LEU A 83 -8.82 -26.21 -14.96
CA LEU A 83 -9.20 -24.80 -15.01
C LEU A 83 -10.67 -24.62 -14.58
N LYS A 84 -10.96 -23.70 -13.64
CA LYS A 84 -12.35 -23.44 -13.19
C LYS A 84 -13.11 -22.54 -14.17
N ARG A 85 -12.39 -21.66 -14.87
CA ARG A 85 -12.93 -20.63 -15.77
C ARG A 85 -11.90 -20.23 -16.83
N ASN A 86 -12.37 -19.90 -18.02
CA ASN A 86 -11.50 -19.54 -19.16
C ASN A 86 -11.06 -18.06 -19.17
N THR A 87 -11.45 -17.29 -18.15
CA THR A 87 -11.17 -15.86 -18.04
C THR A 87 -10.67 -15.54 -16.64
N ILE A 88 -9.61 -14.75 -16.56
CA ILE A 88 -9.07 -14.20 -15.31
C ILE A 88 -9.28 -12.69 -15.36
N GLU A 89 -10.12 -12.17 -14.47
CA GLU A 89 -10.34 -10.73 -14.30
C GLU A 89 -9.62 -10.26 -13.05
N ILE A 90 -8.88 -9.15 -13.17
CA ILE A 90 -8.19 -8.50 -12.06
C ILE A 90 -8.71 -7.07 -11.98
N SER A 91 -9.42 -6.76 -10.90
CA SER A 91 -9.95 -5.42 -10.62
C SER A 91 -9.46 -4.95 -9.25
N LEU A 92 -9.00 -3.70 -9.18
CA LEU A 92 -8.60 -3.06 -7.92
C LEU A 92 -9.23 -1.66 -7.84
N ALA A 93 -10.08 -1.45 -6.86
CA ALA A 93 -10.64 -0.14 -6.55
C ALA A 93 -9.59 0.70 -5.78
N LEU A 94 -9.00 1.70 -6.44
CA LEU A 94 -7.87 2.47 -5.89
C LEU A 94 -8.27 3.41 -4.76
N ASP A 95 -9.50 3.91 -4.78
CA ASP A 95 -10.10 4.73 -3.74
C ASP A 95 -10.12 4.00 -2.38
N THR A 96 -10.21 2.67 -2.37
CA THR A 96 -10.14 1.86 -1.14
C THR A 96 -8.78 1.92 -0.42
N LEU A 97 -7.74 2.38 -1.11
CA LEU A 97 -6.40 2.59 -0.55
C LEU A 97 -6.33 3.90 0.24
N TYR A 98 -7.23 4.85 -0.04
CA TYR A 98 -7.33 6.11 0.67
C TYR A 98 -8.47 6.05 1.70
N GLN A 99 -8.16 6.34 2.96
CA GLN A 99 -9.14 6.34 4.05
C GLN A 99 -9.24 7.75 4.64
N PRO A 100 -10.00 8.65 3.99
CA PRO A 100 -10.18 9.99 4.50
C PRO A 100 -10.88 9.94 5.86
N GLN A 101 -10.41 10.77 6.78
CA GLN A 101 -11.21 11.10 7.96
C GLN A 101 -12.29 12.08 7.50
N PRO A 102 -13.49 12.09 8.14
CA PRO A 102 -14.50 13.09 7.86
C PRO A 102 -13.90 14.49 7.93
N SER A 103 -14.19 15.33 6.94
CA SER A 103 -13.66 16.70 6.87
C SER A 103 -13.99 17.49 8.13
N SER A 104 -15.20 17.31 8.67
CA SER A 104 -15.64 17.90 9.94
C SER A 104 -14.74 17.54 11.12
N SER A 105 -14.30 16.28 11.23
CA SER A 105 -13.37 15.84 12.28
C SER A 105 -11.97 16.43 12.10
N LEU A 106 -11.45 16.45 10.87
CA LEU A 106 -10.14 17.03 10.59
C LEU A 106 -10.14 18.54 10.86
N PHE A 107 -11.16 19.25 10.40
CA PHE A 107 -11.29 20.69 10.61
C PHE A 107 -11.40 21.08 12.08
N ALA A 108 -11.97 20.22 12.91
CA ALA A 108 -12.10 20.46 14.35
C ALA A 108 -10.81 20.16 15.14
N LEU A 109 -9.91 19.34 14.59
CA LEU A 109 -8.68 18.92 15.24
C LEU A 109 -7.81 20.14 15.56
N LYS A 110 -7.42 20.30 16.82
CA LYS A 110 -6.49 21.34 17.23
C LYS A 110 -5.07 20.78 17.25
N ILE A 111 -4.16 21.48 16.58
CA ILE A 111 -2.78 21.05 16.46
C ILE A 111 -1.80 22.20 16.71
N ARG A 112 -0.61 21.81 17.15
CA ARG A 112 0.60 22.64 17.14
C ARG A 112 1.82 21.75 16.97
N GLU A 113 2.96 22.36 16.70
CA GLU A 113 4.24 21.67 16.76
C GLU A 113 4.50 21.16 18.18
N ARG A 114 4.95 19.91 18.31
CA ARG A 114 5.38 19.34 19.58
C ARG A 114 6.75 19.89 19.98
N LYS A 115 6.88 20.32 21.23
CA LYS A 115 8.14 20.80 21.80
C LYS A 115 9.21 19.70 21.72
N ASN A 116 10.41 20.07 21.27
CA ASN A 116 11.56 19.17 21.13
C ASN A 116 11.29 17.94 20.24
N SER A 117 10.45 18.09 19.20
CA SER A 117 10.20 17.03 18.21
C SER A 117 11.46 16.58 17.47
N GLY A 118 12.49 17.44 17.43
CA GLY A 118 13.72 17.20 16.69
C GLY A 118 13.56 17.33 15.17
N ALA A 119 12.37 17.69 14.69
CA ALA A 119 12.11 17.96 13.29
C ALA A 119 12.69 19.34 12.89
N LEU A 120 13.12 19.48 11.64
CA LEU A 120 13.55 20.76 11.08
C LEU A 120 12.66 21.16 9.91
N PHE A 121 12.09 22.36 9.99
CA PHE A 121 11.27 22.97 8.95
C PHE A 121 12.17 23.91 8.13
N LYS A 122 12.42 23.58 6.86
CA LYS A 122 13.19 24.45 5.97
C LYS A 122 12.25 25.36 5.20
N GLU A 123 12.40 26.66 5.40
CA GLU A 123 11.67 27.68 4.68
C GLU A 123 11.96 27.64 3.18
N GLY A 124 10.94 27.94 2.38
CA GLY A 124 11.04 28.18 0.96
C GLY A 124 10.85 29.66 0.61
N GLN A 125 10.70 29.97 -0.67
CA GLN A 125 10.34 31.33 -1.09
C GLN A 125 8.90 31.66 -0.72
N GLY A 126 8.68 32.80 -0.05
CA GLY A 126 7.38 33.26 0.41
C GLY A 126 6.93 32.57 1.70
N ASN A 127 5.64 32.67 2.04
CA ASN A 127 5.06 32.11 3.25
C ASN A 127 4.84 30.59 3.14
N ARG A 128 5.93 29.82 2.98
CA ARG A 128 5.89 28.36 2.85
C ARG A 128 7.11 27.68 3.45
N ILE A 129 6.89 26.49 4.00
CA ILE A 129 7.95 25.51 4.27
C ILE A 129 8.18 24.68 2.99
N ALA A 130 9.42 24.58 2.54
CA ALA A 130 9.80 23.80 1.37
C ALA A 130 10.08 22.32 1.70
N ALA A 131 10.63 22.05 2.88
CA ALA A 131 10.93 20.70 3.31
C ALA A 131 10.78 20.49 4.81
N LEU A 132 10.33 19.30 5.21
CA LEU A 132 10.32 18.81 6.58
C LEU A 132 11.38 17.71 6.72
N HIS A 133 12.35 17.92 7.59
CA HIS A 133 13.37 16.94 7.91
C HIS A 133 13.01 16.27 9.23
N ILE A 134 12.77 14.96 9.17
CA ILE A 134 12.41 14.12 10.31
C ILE A 134 13.61 13.26 10.62
N PHE A 135 13.96 13.13 11.90
CA PHE A 135 15.07 12.28 12.30
C PHE A 135 14.60 11.14 13.19
N THR A 136 15.13 9.95 12.94
CA THR A 136 14.85 8.74 13.71
C THR A 136 16.16 8.08 14.17
N GLY A 137 16.12 7.35 15.28
CA GLY A 137 17.31 6.75 15.89
C GLY A 137 18.09 7.71 16.79
N GLU A 138 19.19 7.23 17.37
CA GLU A 138 19.96 7.94 18.39
C GLU A 138 21.46 7.99 18.08
N GLY A 139 22.12 9.06 18.52
CA GLY A 139 23.57 9.22 18.40
C GLY A 139 24.07 9.13 16.95
N ARG A 140 25.04 8.26 16.70
CA ARG A 140 25.66 8.05 15.38
C ARG A 140 24.79 7.23 14.41
N ASN A 141 23.72 6.60 14.89
CA ASN A 141 22.78 5.83 14.08
C ASN A 141 21.53 6.65 13.71
N ARG A 142 21.60 7.99 13.84
CA ARG A 142 20.50 8.88 13.49
C ARG A 142 20.32 8.89 11.97
N GLU A 143 19.14 8.52 11.52
CA GLU A 143 18.73 8.57 10.11
C GLU A 143 17.88 9.80 9.86
N GLU A 144 18.11 10.45 8.72
CA GLU A 144 17.33 11.60 8.26
C GLU A 144 16.35 11.16 7.17
N LYS A 145 15.08 11.51 7.36
CA LYS A 145 14.04 11.43 6.34
C LYS A 145 13.61 12.84 5.95
N ARG A 146 13.91 13.22 4.72
CA ARG A 146 13.48 14.49 4.13
C ARG A 146 12.18 14.32 3.35
N LEU A 147 11.18 15.15 3.67
CA LEU A 147 9.95 15.31 2.92
C LEU A 147 9.99 16.65 2.18
N ASN A 148 9.99 16.63 0.85
CA ASN A 148 9.76 17.83 0.06
C ASN A 148 8.26 18.09 0.01
N LEU A 149 7.83 19.28 0.41
CA LEU A 149 6.43 19.59 0.61
C LEU A 149 5.79 20.16 -0.65
N THR A 150 4.55 19.77 -0.91
CA THR A 150 3.73 20.40 -1.94
C THR A 150 3.39 21.85 -1.56
N PRO A 151 2.89 22.67 -2.49
CA PRO A 151 2.43 24.02 -2.16
C PRO A 151 1.35 24.05 -1.05
N CYS A 152 0.38 23.11 -1.08
CA CYS A 152 -0.64 22.98 -0.03
C CYS A 152 0.00 22.69 1.33
N GLN A 153 0.85 21.66 1.41
CA GLN A 153 1.51 21.24 2.64
C GLN A 153 2.45 22.31 3.20
N GLY A 154 3.27 22.91 2.34
CA GLY A 154 4.26 23.92 2.72
C GLY A 154 3.63 25.20 3.26
N ARG A 155 2.57 25.69 2.60
CA ARG A 155 1.81 26.86 3.09
C ARG A 155 1.08 26.54 4.39
N PHE A 156 0.51 25.34 4.51
CA PHE A 156 -0.14 24.92 5.75
C PHE A 156 0.85 24.90 6.93
N LEU A 157 2.03 24.28 6.77
CA LEU A 157 3.03 24.21 7.85
C LEU A 157 3.64 25.56 8.21
N PHE A 158 3.70 26.51 7.29
CA PHE A 158 4.18 27.86 7.60
C PHE A 158 3.31 28.55 8.68
N TYR A 159 2.03 28.20 8.76
CA TYR A 159 1.10 28.72 9.76
C TYR A 159 0.80 27.71 10.89
N LEU A 160 1.56 26.61 10.98
CA LEU A 160 1.46 25.69 12.11
C LEU A 160 1.90 26.42 13.39
N PRO A 161 1.10 26.39 14.48
CA PRO A 161 1.49 27.06 15.71
C PRO A 161 2.77 26.49 16.31
N PHE A 162 3.62 27.36 16.83
CA PHE A 162 4.84 26.97 17.53
C PHE A 162 4.52 26.21 18.83
N PRO A 163 5.47 25.46 19.40
CA PRO A 163 5.24 24.71 20.64
C PRO A 163 4.78 25.54 21.83
N THR A 164 5.14 26.83 21.86
CA THR A 164 4.76 27.78 22.91
C THR A 164 3.40 28.45 22.69
N GLU A 165 2.81 28.28 21.50
CA GLU A 165 1.54 28.90 21.14
C GLU A 165 0.36 27.99 21.49
N LYS A 166 -0.85 28.58 21.48
CA LYS A 166 -2.09 27.81 21.63
C LYS A 166 -2.30 26.98 20.36
N PRO A 167 -2.69 25.69 20.48
CA PRO A 167 -3.11 24.89 19.35
C PRO A 167 -4.23 25.57 18.56
N LEU A 168 -4.12 25.54 17.23
CA LEU A 168 -5.13 26.07 16.32
C LEU A 168 -5.85 24.93 15.62
N LYS A 169 -7.11 25.16 15.25
CA LYS A 169 -7.85 24.20 14.44
C LYS A 169 -7.23 24.10 13.06
N VAL A 170 -7.22 22.91 12.46
CA VAL A 170 -6.78 22.71 11.06
C VAL A 170 -7.47 23.69 10.12
N LYS A 171 -8.78 23.92 10.30
CA LYS A 171 -9.54 24.90 9.50
C LYS A 171 -9.01 26.33 9.61
N GLU A 172 -8.57 26.73 10.80
CA GLU A 172 -8.02 28.08 11.04
C GLU A 172 -6.64 28.24 10.40
N ILE A 173 -5.80 27.19 10.47
CA ILE A 173 -4.48 27.17 9.82
C ILE A 173 -4.65 27.24 8.29
N MET A 174 -5.56 26.45 7.73
CA MET A 174 -5.88 26.49 6.29
C MET A 174 -6.38 27.88 5.84
N ALA A 175 -7.24 28.51 6.65
CA ALA A 175 -7.73 29.86 6.36
C ALA A 175 -6.59 30.90 6.36
N LYS A 176 -5.69 30.86 7.36
CA LYS A 176 -4.49 31.72 7.40
C LYS A 176 -3.58 31.50 6.19
N ALA A 177 -3.47 30.25 5.75
CA ALA A 177 -2.69 29.87 4.60
C ALA A 177 -3.38 30.15 3.25
N SER A 178 -4.62 30.63 3.24
CA SER A 178 -5.50 30.77 2.06
C SER A 178 -5.57 29.50 1.21
N LEU A 179 -5.83 28.35 1.85
CA LEU A 179 -5.96 27.04 1.21
C LEU A 179 -7.44 26.64 1.04
N SER A 180 -7.77 26.04 -0.10
CA SER A 180 -9.09 25.43 -0.34
C SER A 180 -9.19 24.05 0.32
N GLU A 181 -10.42 23.53 0.40
CA GLU A 181 -10.66 22.17 0.93
C GLU A 181 -10.04 21.07 0.05
N ASP A 182 -9.71 21.36 -1.22
CA ASP A 182 -9.03 20.40 -2.11
C ASP A 182 -7.62 20.06 -1.63
N CYS A 183 -7.00 20.91 -0.80
CA CYS A 183 -5.71 20.63 -0.16
C CYS A 183 -5.86 19.66 1.04
N LEU A 184 -7.08 19.41 1.54
CA LEU A 184 -7.30 18.66 2.77
C LEU A 184 -6.75 17.22 2.72
N PRO A 185 -6.85 16.44 1.62
CA PRO A 185 -6.25 15.12 1.55
C PRO A 185 -4.73 15.10 1.77
N GLU A 186 -4.00 16.04 1.15
CA GLU A 186 -2.54 16.15 1.30
C GLU A 186 -2.14 16.64 2.70
N ILE A 187 -2.94 17.52 3.28
CA ILE A 187 -2.76 17.98 4.67
C ILE A 187 -3.01 16.81 5.62
N GLN A 188 -4.07 16.03 5.42
CA GLN A 188 -4.37 14.87 6.25
C GLN A 188 -3.21 13.85 6.20
N ASP A 189 -2.68 13.55 5.02
CA ASP A 189 -1.52 12.66 4.88
C ASP A 189 -0.30 13.20 5.64
N LEU A 190 0.00 14.48 5.49
CA LEU A 190 1.08 15.15 6.21
C LEU A 190 0.90 15.05 7.74
N LEU A 191 -0.30 15.33 8.25
CA LEU A 191 -0.61 15.24 9.68
C LEU A 191 -0.47 13.81 10.20
N ASN A 192 -0.86 12.80 9.42
CA ASN A 192 -0.65 11.38 9.78
C ASN A 192 0.83 11.04 9.89
N ILE A 193 1.66 11.52 8.94
CA ILE A 193 3.11 11.32 8.97
C ILE A 193 3.72 12.00 10.20
N MET A 194 3.39 13.26 10.42
CA MET A 194 3.91 14.04 11.55
C MET A 194 3.47 13.46 12.90
N GLY A 195 2.22 13.03 13.02
CA GLY A 195 1.70 12.35 14.22
C GLY A 195 2.42 11.03 14.49
N LYS A 196 2.65 10.21 13.46
CA LYS A 196 3.41 8.94 13.58
C LYS A 196 4.85 9.17 14.07
N HIS A 197 5.45 10.29 13.71
CA HIS A 197 6.82 10.65 14.12
C HIS A 197 6.87 11.52 15.39
N GLY A 198 5.73 11.75 16.05
CA GLY A 198 5.68 12.54 17.29
C GLY A 198 6.06 14.01 17.09
N ILE A 199 5.75 14.59 15.93
CA ILE A 199 6.07 15.98 15.60
C ILE A 199 4.93 16.94 15.98
N LEU A 200 3.72 16.42 16.20
CA LEU A 200 2.53 17.21 16.53
C LEU A 200 2.01 16.86 17.92
N ASP A 201 1.53 17.87 18.61
CA ASP A 201 0.55 17.70 19.70
C ASP A 201 -0.85 17.83 19.10
N GLN A 202 -1.76 16.94 19.51
CA GLN A 202 -3.16 16.92 19.07
C GLN A 202 -4.08 17.04 20.29
N GLU A 203 -5.02 17.98 20.24
CA GLU A 203 -6.05 18.23 21.27
C GLU A 203 -7.47 18.10 20.69
#